data_AF-A0A1H6JZ37-F1
#
_entry.id   AF-A0A1H6JZ37-F1
#
_cell.length_a   1.000
_cell.length_b   1.000
_cell.length_c   1.000
_cell.angle_alpha   90.00
_cell.angle_beta   90.00
_cell.angle_gamma   90.00
#
_symmetry.space_group_name_H-M   'P 1'
#
loop_
_entity.id
_entity.type
_entity.pdbx_description
1 polymer ?
#
loop_
_entity_poly.entity_id
_entity_poly.type
_entity_poly.pdbx_seq_one_letter_code
_entity_poly.pdbx_strand_id
1 'polypeptide(L)'
;MRTGLIFVAILALSGCQLTPQPVAPEPIPEPLLEAEPEQVILPEPEPVKTPLAIADDAATLQAWVNYRAAMLNRINEERDLLNSETAQDDVWILKRTILQLHPDTPYLTRLRVQMQSADQLAALPAPLAALLSWDLVFNQKLLEAESAVSALTRLNAQQHDNLERLQKTNKELQKKIDALTQIEAQLNQPAPVKEDNNGQP
;
A
#
# COMPACT_ATOMS: atom_id res chain seq x y z
N MET A 1 1.66 18.84 -74.57
CA MET A 1 3.07 18.42 -74.33
C MET A 1 3.11 17.58 -73.07
N ARG A 2 3.76 16.42 -73.17
CA ARG A 2 4.21 15.47 -72.13
C ARG A 2 3.15 14.76 -71.27
N THR A 3 2.57 13.76 -71.94
CA THR A 3 2.37 12.35 -71.53
C THR A 3 3.14 11.79 -70.33
N GLY A 4 2.44 10.91 -69.60
CA GLY A 4 2.94 9.84 -68.72
C GLY A 4 1.75 9.20 -68.00
N LEU A 5 0.89 8.37 -68.62
CA LEU A 5 1.07 6.92 -68.91
C LEU A 5 1.43 6.16 -67.63
N ILE A 6 0.57 5.29 -67.07
CA ILE A 6 0.39 3.86 -67.43
C ILE A 6 -0.88 3.36 -66.67
N PHE A 7 -1.99 2.94 -67.31
CA PHE A 7 -2.30 1.62 -67.92
C PHE A 7 -2.12 0.44 -66.92
N VAL A 8 -3.00 -0.52 -66.69
CA VAL A 8 -3.89 -1.28 -67.56
C VAL A 8 -4.97 -1.90 -66.68
N ALA A 9 -6.24 -1.69 -67.03
CA ALA A 9 -7.35 -2.51 -66.55
C ALA A 9 -7.58 -3.66 -67.55
N ILE A 10 -7.43 -4.87 -67.04
CA ILE A 10 -8.29 -6.04 -67.22
C ILE A 10 -9.10 -6.05 -68.53
N LEU A 11 -8.61 -6.81 -69.53
CA LEU A 11 -9.41 -7.34 -70.62
C LEU A 11 -8.69 -8.54 -71.24
N ALA A 12 -9.16 -9.74 -70.92
CA ALA A 12 -8.91 -10.93 -71.73
C ALA A 12 -10.04 -11.95 -71.50
N LEU A 13 -11.14 -11.74 -72.23
CA LEU A 13 -12.18 -12.74 -72.51
C LEU A 13 -12.34 -12.79 -74.03
N SER A 14 -11.81 -13.82 -74.68
CA SER A 14 -12.19 -14.34 -76.01
C SER A 14 -11.50 -15.68 -76.24
N GLY A 15 -12.29 -16.72 -76.49
CA GLY A 15 -11.89 -18.13 -76.37
C GLY A 15 -11.19 -18.75 -77.56
N CYS A 16 -10.86 -20.04 -77.43
CA CYS A 16 -10.76 -20.96 -78.56
C CYS A 16 -10.98 -22.41 -78.09
N GLN A 17 -11.47 -23.19 -79.04
CA GLN A 17 -12.14 -24.48 -78.96
C GLN A 17 -11.23 -25.69 -78.62
N LEU A 18 -11.83 -26.63 -77.86
CA LEU A 18 -12.07 -28.05 -78.19
C LEU A 18 -10.88 -29.02 -78.45
N THR A 19 -11.04 -30.22 -77.88
CA THR A 19 -10.48 -31.57 -78.19
C THR A 19 -9.39 -32.12 -77.23
N PRO A 20 -9.21 -33.47 -77.11
CA PRO A 20 -9.81 -34.24 -76.02
C PRO A 20 -8.78 -35.03 -75.16
N GLN A 21 -9.27 -35.49 -74.00
CA GLN A 21 -8.78 -36.57 -73.11
C GLN A 21 -7.43 -37.25 -73.40
N PRO A 22 -6.55 -37.29 -72.40
CA PRO A 22 -5.71 -38.45 -72.13
C PRO A 22 -6.38 -39.35 -71.07
N VAL A 23 -6.53 -40.59 -71.50
CA VAL A 23 -6.77 -41.84 -70.79
C VAL A 23 -6.34 -41.86 -69.32
N ALA A 24 -7.25 -42.39 -68.49
CA ALA A 24 -7.10 -42.62 -67.06
C ALA A 24 -5.96 -43.58 -66.70
N PRO A 25 -5.40 -43.41 -65.50
CA PRO A 25 -5.08 -44.54 -64.65
C PRO A 25 -5.75 -44.41 -63.28
N GLU A 26 -6.58 -45.41 -62.98
CA GLU A 26 -6.88 -46.05 -61.68
C GLU A 26 -7.28 -45.22 -60.44
N PRO A 27 -8.18 -45.77 -59.59
CA PRO A 27 -8.90 -45.00 -58.59
C PRO A 27 -8.00 -44.69 -57.40
N ILE A 28 -7.70 -43.41 -57.20
CA ILE A 28 -7.06 -42.92 -55.98
C ILE A 28 -8.19 -42.49 -55.02
N PRO A 29 -8.14 -42.85 -53.72
CA PRO A 29 -9.26 -42.74 -52.80
C PRO A 29 -9.75 -41.28 -52.65
N GLU A 30 -11.04 -41.10 -52.38
CA GLU A 30 -11.65 -39.80 -52.08
C GLU A 30 -10.75 -38.97 -51.13
N PRO A 31 -10.45 -37.71 -51.45
CA PRO A 31 -9.74 -36.85 -50.53
C PRO A 31 -10.64 -36.63 -49.30
N LEU A 32 -10.19 -37.17 -48.17
CA LEU A 32 -10.64 -36.77 -46.85
C LEU A 32 -10.59 -35.25 -46.77
N LEU A 33 -11.75 -34.65 -46.47
CA LEU A 33 -11.88 -33.25 -46.11
C LEU A 33 -10.71 -32.85 -45.21
N GLU A 34 -9.89 -31.93 -45.70
CA GLU A 34 -8.83 -31.28 -44.93
C GLU A 34 -9.49 -30.61 -43.73
N ALA A 35 -9.35 -31.26 -42.57
CA ALA A 35 -9.69 -30.67 -41.30
C ALA A 35 -8.82 -29.42 -41.14
N GLU A 36 -9.49 -28.31 -40.84
CA GLU A 36 -8.86 -27.06 -40.40
C GLU A 36 -7.80 -27.39 -39.34
N PRO A 37 -6.55 -26.90 -39.47
CA PRO A 37 -5.49 -27.27 -38.54
C PRO A 37 -5.91 -26.86 -37.14
N GLU A 38 -6.20 -27.87 -36.31
CA GLU A 38 -6.51 -27.71 -34.91
C GLU A 38 -5.37 -26.91 -34.28
N GLN A 39 -5.69 -25.72 -33.78
CA GLN A 39 -4.70 -24.88 -33.12
C GLN A 39 -4.12 -25.68 -31.96
N VAL A 40 -2.87 -26.10 -32.11
CA VAL A 40 -2.11 -26.69 -31.02
C VAL A 40 -1.95 -25.59 -29.97
N ILE A 41 -2.86 -25.56 -29.01
CA ILE A 41 -2.71 -24.80 -27.78
C ILE A 41 -1.56 -25.50 -27.05
N LEU A 42 -0.34 -25.00 -27.27
CA LEU A 42 0.79 -25.32 -26.40
C LEU A 42 0.33 -25.01 -24.97
N PRO A 43 0.34 -25.98 -24.05
CA PRO A 43 0.05 -25.68 -22.65
C PRO A 43 1.02 -24.59 -22.23
N GLU A 44 0.47 -23.46 -21.78
CA GLU A 44 1.25 -22.40 -21.16
C GLU A 44 2.07 -23.08 -20.05
N PRO A 45 3.42 -23.00 -20.08
CA PRO A 45 4.22 -23.68 -19.09
C PRO A 45 3.76 -23.18 -17.73
N GLU A 46 3.24 -24.10 -16.91
CA GLU A 46 2.84 -23.75 -15.54
C GLU A 46 4.02 -23.00 -14.91
N PRO A 47 3.79 -21.80 -14.35
CA PRO A 47 4.88 -20.99 -13.84
C PRO A 47 5.60 -21.81 -12.78
N VAL A 48 6.79 -22.30 -13.13
CA VAL A 48 7.66 -23.01 -12.21
C VAL A 48 7.87 -22.04 -11.05
N LYS A 49 7.35 -22.39 -9.86
CA LYS A 49 7.57 -21.59 -8.66
C LYS A 49 9.06 -21.63 -8.36
N THR A 50 9.80 -20.65 -8.88
CA THR A 50 11.21 -20.47 -8.58
C THR A 50 11.34 -20.39 -7.06
N PRO A 51 12.09 -21.29 -6.42
CA PRO A 51 12.28 -21.24 -4.98
C PRO A 51 12.97 -19.93 -4.61
N LEU A 52 12.67 -19.40 -3.42
CA LEU A 52 13.37 -18.23 -2.91
C LEU A 52 14.84 -18.58 -2.68
N ALA A 53 15.72 -17.74 -3.20
CA ALA A 53 17.17 -17.88 -3.08
C ALA A 53 17.82 -16.49 -2.96
N ILE A 54 19.09 -16.44 -2.57
CA ILE A 54 19.89 -15.21 -2.61
C ILE A 54 20.84 -15.31 -3.79
N ALA A 55 20.40 -14.82 -4.95
CA ALA A 55 21.14 -14.87 -6.20
C ALA A 55 20.87 -13.61 -7.03
N ASP A 56 21.83 -13.25 -7.89
CA ASP A 56 21.74 -12.11 -8.80
C ASP A 56 21.17 -12.52 -10.16
N ASP A 57 19.91 -12.96 -10.14
CA ASP A 57 19.19 -13.34 -11.36
C ASP A 57 17.73 -12.87 -11.32
N ALA A 58 17.16 -12.65 -12.50
CA ALA A 58 15.82 -12.08 -12.64
C ALA A 58 14.71 -13.00 -12.10
N ALA A 59 14.87 -14.32 -12.21
CA ALA A 59 13.86 -15.27 -11.75
C ALA A 59 13.78 -15.29 -10.23
N THR A 60 14.93 -15.29 -9.55
CA THR A 60 15.04 -15.17 -8.10
C THR A 60 14.49 -13.84 -7.59
N LEU A 61 14.83 -12.72 -8.25
CA LEU A 61 14.28 -11.41 -7.90
C LEU A 61 12.75 -11.40 -8.03
N GLN A 62 12.21 -11.94 -9.13
CA GLN A 62 10.78 -12.02 -9.34
C GLN A 62 10.09 -12.88 -8.27
N ALA A 63 10.73 -13.97 -7.82
CA ALA A 63 10.22 -14.79 -6.72
C ALA A 63 10.09 -13.96 -5.43
N TRP A 64 11.07 -13.11 -5.09
CA TRP A 64 10.99 -12.22 -3.93
C TRP A 64 9.91 -11.14 -4.07
N VAL A 65 9.72 -10.57 -5.26
CA VAL A 65 8.62 -9.64 -5.53
C VAL A 65 7.27 -10.32 -5.29
N ASN A 66 7.09 -11.53 -5.82
CA ASN A 66 5.86 -12.30 -5.66
C ASN A 66 5.61 -12.69 -4.20
N TYR A 67 6.65 -13.10 -3.48
CA TYR A 67 6.58 -13.41 -2.05
C TYR A 67 6.12 -12.20 -1.23
N ARG A 68 6.72 -11.02 -1.45
CA ARG A 68 6.31 -9.76 -0.79
C ARG A 68 4.86 -9.39 -1.09
N ALA A 69 4.43 -9.53 -2.34
CA ALA A 69 3.06 -9.22 -2.74
C ALA A 69 2.04 -10.15 -2.08
N ALA A 70 2.34 -11.45 -1.98
CA ALA A 70 1.47 -12.43 -1.34
C ALA A 70 1.35 -12.22 0.18
N MET A 71 2.44 -11.76 0.82
CA MET A 71 2.52 -11.59 2.28
C MET A 71 1.51 -10.60 2.85
N LEU A 72 1.14 -9.56 2.10
CA LEU A 72 0.23 -8.50 2.54
C LEU A 72 -1.10 -9.02 3.09
N ASN A 73 -1.59 -10.15 2.55
CA ASN A 73 -2.87 -10.74 2.95
C ASN A 73 -2.73 -12.01 3.81
N ARG A 74 -1.50 -12.48 4.06
CA ARG A 74 -1.22 -13.81 4.63
C ARG A 74 -0.21 -13.76 5.78
N ILE A 75 -0.06 -12.61 6.42
CA ILE A 75 1.00 -12.36 7.41
C ILE A 75 1.03 -13.39 8.55
N ASN A 76 -0.12 -13.81 9.07
CA ASN A 76 -0.18 -14.79 10.16
C ASN A 76 0.22 -16.19 9.70
N GLU A 77 -0.23 -16.60 8.52
CA GLU A 77 0.14 -17.88 7.93
C GLU A 77 1.65 -17.94 7.66
N GLU A 78 2.23 -16.88 7.10
CA GLU A 78 3.68 -16.81 6.86
C GLU A 78 4.49 -16.80 8.17
N ARG A 79 3.98 -16.17 9.25
CA ARG A 79 4.61 -16.27 10.58
C ARG A 79 4.62 -17.70 11.09
N ASP A 80 3.49 -18.41 10.98
CA ASP A 80 3.39 -19.80 11.45
C ASP A 80 4.30 -20.72 10.64
N LEU A 81 4.33 -20.55 9.31
CA LEU A 81 5.23 -21.28 8.42
C LEU A 81 6.70 -21.03 8.80
N LEU A 82 7.10 -19.77 8.94
CA LEU A 82 8.48 -19.41 9.28
C LEU A 82 8.90 -19.92 10.67
N ASN A 83 7.98 -19.92 11.63
CA ASN A 83 8.21 -20.45 12.98
C ASN A 83 8.33 -21.98 13.01
N SER A 84 7.72 -22.67 12.03
CA SER A 84 7.82 -24.13 11.88
C SER A 84 9.08 -24.58 11.13
N GLU A 85 9.75 -23.66 10.44
CA GLU A 85 10.94 -23.93 9.63
C GLU A 85 12.15 -24.19 10.54
N THR A 86 12.79 -25.36 10.39
CA THR A 86 13.91 -25.78 11.27
C THR A 86 15.26 -25.23 10.82
N ALA A 87 15.40 -24.93 9.52
CA ALA A 87 16.61 -24.35 8.96
C ALA A 87 16.50 -22.82 9.02
N GLN A 88 17.51 -22.17 9.62
CA GLN A 88 17.60 -20.72 9.75
C GLN A 88 18.77 -20.21 8.91
N ASP A 89 18.66 -20.37 7.60
CA ASP A 89 19.64 -19.90 6.61
C ASP A 89 19.42 -18.42 6.24
N ASP A 90 20.23 -17.89 5.33
CA ASP A 90 20.13 -16.49 4.93
C ASP A 90 18.79 -16.14 4.25
N VAL A 91 18.19 -17.10 3.54
CA VAL A 91 16.84 -16.96 2.96
C VAL A 91 15.82 -16.82 4.08
N TRP A 92 15.90 -17.67 5.11
CA TRP A 92 15.05 -17.57 6.30
C TRP A 92 15.21 -16.23 7.02
N ILE A 93 16.45 -15.75 7.17
CA ILE A 93 16.73 -14.44 7.78
C ILE A 93 16.06 -13.33 6.97
N LEU A 94 16.15 -13.36 5.63
CA LEU A 94 15.52 -12.36 4.79
C LEU A 94 13.98 -12.43 4.84
N LYS A 95 13.39 -13.64 4.80
CA LYS A 95 11.94 -13.82 5.02
C LYS A 95 11.51 -13.18 6.34
N ARG A 96 12.27 -13.45 7.42
CA ARG A 96 12.01 -12.93 8.75
C ARG A 96 12.09 -11.41 8.81
N THR A 97 13.13 -10.82 8.22
CA THR A 97 13.29 -9.36 8.13
C THR A 97 12.06 -8.72 7.47
N ILE A 98 11.65 -9.22 6.29
CA ILE A 98 10.50 -8.69 5.55
C ILE A 98 9.22 -8.80 6.39
N LEU A 99 8.97 -9.95 7.03
CA LEU A 99 7.82 -10.15 7.91
C LEU A 99 7.82 -9.18 9.11
N GLN A 100 8.99 -8.91 9.67
CA GLN A 100 9.12 -8.00 10.81
C GLN A 100 8.97 -6.53 10.42
N LEU A 101 9.21 -6.17 9.15
CA LEU A 101 8.95 -4.83 8.60
C LEU A 101 7.47 -4.59 8.28
N HIS A 102 6.63 -5.63 8.25
CA HIS A 102 5.20 -5.52 7.94
C HIS A 102 4.46 -4.56 8.90
N PRO A 103 3.53 -3.71 8.42
CA PRO A 103 2.82 -2.72 9.26
C PRO A 103 2.13 -3.30 10.51
N ASP A 104 1.56 -4.50 10.42
CA ASP A 104 0.92 -5.18 11.54
C ASP A 104 1.89 -5.67 12.63
N THR A 105 3.21 -5.57 12.39
CA THR A 105 4.22 -5.89 13.38
C THR A 105 4.39 -4.71 14.35
N PRO A 106 4.53 -4.95 15.68
CA PRO A 106 4.66 -3.86 16.66
C PRO A 106 5.80 -2.88 16.34
N TYR A 107 5.56 -1.60 16.63
CA TYR A 107 6.50 -0.49 16.40
C TYR A 107 7.94 -0.80 16.83
N LEU A 108 8.13 -1.28 18.06
CA LEU A 108 9.47 -1.54 18.62
C LEU A 108 10.21 -2.66 17.89
N THR A 109 9.48 -3.65 17.37
CA THR A 109 10.07 -4.72 16.57
C THR A 109 10.54 -4.16 15.22
N ARG A 110 9.68 -3.39 14.53
CA ARG A 110 10.04 -2.72 13.27
C ARG A 110 11.22 -1.78 13.43
N LEU A 111 11.26 -0.99 14.49
CA LEU A 111 12.36 -0.08 14.79
C LEU A 111 13.68 -0.83 14.98
N ARG A 112 13.68 -1.95 15.70
CA ARG A 112 14.88 -2.76 15.91
C ARG A 112 15.43 -3.29 14.57
N VAL A 113 14.55 -3.83 13.73
CA VAL A 113 14.95 -4.33 12.41
C VAL A 113 15.51 -3.20 11.55
N GLN A 114 14.83 -2.06 11.51
CA GLN A 114 15.30 -0.86 10.79
C GLN A 114 16.74 -0.50 11.16
N MET A 115 17.07 -0.51 12.45
CA MET A 115 18.41 -0.17 12.95
C MET A 115 19.48 -1.21 12.62
N GLN A 116 19.10 -2.47 12.40
CA GLN A 116 20.01 -3.60 12.16
C GLN A 116 20.16 -3.97 10.68
N SER A 117 19.39 -3.33 9.79
CA SER A 117 19.30 -3.75 8.39
C SER A 117 20.49 -3.35 7.51
N ALA A 118 21.40 -2.49 8.01
CA ALA A 118 22.54 -2.00 7.23
C ALA A 118 23.49 -3.12 6.80
N ASP A 119 23.85 -4.00 7.73
CA ASP A 119 24.75 -5.13 7.46
C ASP A 119 24.10 -6.15 6.52
N GLN A 120 22.78 -6.37 6.68
CA GLN A 120 22.02 -7.27 5.81
C GLN A 120 21.97 -6.74 4.37
N LEU A 121 21.73 -5.44 4.17
CA LEU A 121 21.74 -4.83 2.83
C LEU A 121 23.09 -4.98 2.13
N ALA A 122 24.20 -4.86 2.86
CA ALA A 122 25.54 -4.98 2.30
C ALA A 122 25.87 -6.42 1.84
N ALA A 123 25.21 -7.43 2.42
CA ALA A 123 25.40 -8.83 2.07
C ALA A 123 24.52 -9.32 0.90
N LEU A 124 23.50 -8.55 0.51
CA LEU A 124 22.56 -8.94 -0.53
C LEU A 124 23.06 -8.56 -1.95
N PRO A 125 22.70 -9.34 -2.99
CA PRO A 125 22.84 -8.92 -4.37
C PRO A 125 22.16 -7.56 -4.63
N ALA A 126 22.76 -6.72 -5.47
CA ALA A 126 22.33 -5.34 -5.65
C ALA A 126 20.82 -5.18 -5.98
N PRO A 127 20.20 -6.00 -6.85
CA PRO A 127 18.76 -5.88 -7.12
C PRO A 127 17.89 -6.25 -5.91
N LEU A 128 18.30 -7.25 -5.13
CA LEU A 128 17.57 -7.68 -3.93
C LEU A 128 17.76 -6.68 -2.77
N ALA A 129 18.95 -6.11 -2.64
CA ALA A 129 19.22 -5.00 -1.72
C ALA A 129 18.39 -3.77 -2.07
N ALA A 130 18.24 -3.45 -3.37
CA ALA A 130 17.38 -2.37 -3.84
C ALA A 130 15.89 -2.64 -3.54
N LEU A 131 15.45 -3.90 -3.62
CA LEU A 131 14.09 -4.28 -3.25
C LEU A 131 13.83 -4.06 -1.74
N LEU A 132 14.74 -4.53 -0.89
CA LEU A 132 14.63 -4.39 0.56
C LEU A 132 14.80 -2.93 1.02
N SER A 133 15.61 -2.12 0.33
CA SER A 133 15.78 -0.71 0.67
C SER A 133 14.48 0.08 0.52
N TRP A 134 13.62 -0.27 -0.44
CA TRP A 134 12.28 0.29 -0.54
C TRP A 134 11.41 -0.01 0.68
N ASP A 135 11.46 -1.25 1.19
CA ASP A 135 10.74 -1.61 2.42
C ASP A 135 11.23 -0.81 3.62
N LEU A 136 12.55 -0.62 3.73
CA LEU A 136 13.16 0.13 4.82
C LEU A 136 12.85 1.63 4.75
N VAL A 137 12.81 2.22 3.56
CA VAL A 137 12.41 3.63 3.38
C VAL A 137 10.93 3.79 3.74
N PHE A 138 10.07 2.88 3.30
CA PHE A 138 8.65 2.91 3.65
C PHE A 138 8.45 2.75 5.16
N ASN A 139 9.10 1.75 5.78
CA ASN A 139 9.02 1.52 7.22
C ASN A 139 9.54 2.72 8.02
N GLN A 140 10.61 3.39 7.57
CA GLN A 140 11.09 4.61 8.19
C GLN A 140 10.00 5.70 8.23
N LYS A 141 9.27 5.90 7.13
CA LYS A 141 8.16 6.87 7.08
C LYS A 141 6.99 6.47 7.97
N LEU A 142 6.70 5.17 8.04
CA LEU A 142 5.66 4.65 8.91
C LEU A 142 6.02 4.85 10.40
N LEU A 143 7.26 4.54 10.79
CA LEU A 143 7.77 4.77 12.15
C LEU A 143 7.75 6.26 12.53
N GLU A 144 8.16 7.15 11.63
CA GLU A 144 8.08 8.60 11.82
C GLU A 144 6.63 9.04 12.08
N ALA A 145 5.69 8.60 11.25
CA ALA A 145 4.28 8.94 11.39
C ALA A 145 3.67 8.43 12.71
N GLU A 146 3.91 7.18 13.08
CA GLU A 146 3.42 6.61 14.35
C GLU A 146 3.98 7.36 15.56
N SER A 147 5.26 7.73 15.51
CA SER A 147 5.91 8.52 16.56
C SER A 147 5.31 9.93 16.68
N ALA A 148 5.02 10.58 15.55
CA ALA A 148 4.41 11.90 15.49
C ALA A 148 2.97 11.87 16.04
N VAL A 149 2.16 10.89 15.65
CA VAL A 149 0.80 10.70 16.17
C VAL A 149 0.83 10.50 17.68
N SER A 150 1.76 9.68 18.19
CA SER A 150 1.93 9.47 19.62
C SER A 150 2.30 10.76 20.37
N ALA A 151 3.22 11.55 19.81
CA ALA A 151 3.62 12.83 20.40
C ALA A 151 2.47 13.85 20.39
N LEU A 152 1.74 13.97 19.28
CA LEU A 152 0.60 14.87 19.14
C LEU A 152 -0.54 14.49 20.08
N THR A 153 -0.79 13.19 20.26
CA THR A 153 -1.82 12.70 21.21
C THR A 153 -1.48 13.12 22.64
N ARG A 154 -0.21 12.98 23.05
CA ARG A 154 0.25 13.43 24.37
C ARG A 154 0.13 14.94 24.54
N LEU A 155 0.53 15.71 23.52
CA LEU A 155 0.44 17.17 23.54
C LEU A 155 -1.02 17.63 23.66
N ASN A 156 -1.92 17.03 22.89
CA ASN A 156 -3.34 17.37 22.91
C ASN A 156 -3.96 17.05 24.29
N ALA A 157 -3.66 15.88 24.87
CA ALA A 157 -4.09 15.56 26.24
C ALA A 157 -3.61 16.60 27.26
N GLN A 158 -2.33 17.00 27.18
CA GLN A 158 -1.78 18.05 28.05
C GLN A 158 -2.47 19.41 27.84
N GLN A 159 -2.78 19.79 26.60
CA GLN A 159 -3.51 21.02 26.28
C GLN A 159 -4.93 20.98 26.85
N HIS A 160 -5.61 19.84 26.72
CA HIS A 160 -6.93 19.63 27.28
C HIS A 160 -6.94 19.81 28.81
N ASP A 161 -6.03 19.14 29.52
CA ASP A 161 -5.88 19.27 30.98
C ASP A 161 -5.62 20.73 31.39
N ASN A 162 -4.81 21.46 30.64
CA ASN A 162 -4.52 22.87 30.91
C ASN A 162 -5.75 23.76 30.68
N LEU A 163 -6.52 23.51 29.63
CA LEU A 163 -7.77 24.22 29.37
C LEU A 163 -8.79 24.00 30.48
N GLU A 164 -8.96 22.78 30.96
CA GLU A 164 -9.84 22.47 32.09
C GLU A 164 -9.43 23.22 33.36
N ARG A 165 -8.12 23.23 33.67
CA ARG A 165 -7.59 23.99 34.82
C ARG A 165 -7.86 25.48 34.69
N LEU A 166 -7.58 26.07 33.52
CA LEU A 166 -7.84 27.49 33.27
C LEU A 166 -9.32 27.83 33.36
N GLN A 167 -10.21 26.98 32.84
CA GLN A 167 -11.65 27.17 32.95
C GLN A 167 -12.12 27.13 34.41
N LYS A 168 -11.58 26.21 35.21
CA LYS A 168 -11.88 26.14 36.65
C LYS A 168 -11.42 27.40 37.38
N THR A 169 -10.18 27.83 37.17
CA THR A 169 -9.64 29.05 37.77
C THR A 169 -10.45 30.28 37.35
N ASN A 170 -10.83 30.40 36.09
CA ASN A 170 -11.67 31.51 35.62
C ASN A 170 -13.05 31.52 36.30
N LYS A 171 -13.70 30.36 36.46
CA LYS A 171 -14.97 30.27 37.20
C LYS A 171 -14.80 30.68 38.67
N GLU A 172 -13.69 30.29 39.31
CA GLU A 172 -13.40 30.68 40.69
C GLU A 172 -13.13 32.18 40.83
N LEU A 173 -12.37 32.77 39.89
CA LEU A 173 -12.14 34.22 39.85
C LEU A 173 -13.43 35.00 39.60
N GLN A 174 -14.28 34.54 38.69
CA GLN A 174 -15.58 35.16 38.43
C GLN A 174 -16.43 35.20 39.70
N LYS A 175 -16.53 34.08 40.44
CA LYS A 175 -17.23 34.05 41.72
C LYS A 175 -16.66 35.05 42.75
N LYS A 176 -15.35 35.23 42.78
CA LYS A 176 -14.71 36.21 43.67
C LYS A 176 -15.03 37.64 43.27
N ILE A 177 -15.03 37.93 41.97
CA ILE A 177 -15.42 39.24 41.43
C ILE A 177 -16.88 39.53 41.83
N ASP A 178 -17.80 38.60 41.56
CA ASP A 178 -19.22 38.77 41.87
C ASP A 178 -19.45 39.03 43.38
N ALA A 179 -18.73 38.30 44.24
CA ALA A 179 -18.78 38.51 45.69
C ALA A 179 -18.26 39.89 46.11
N LEU A 180 -17.15 40.36 45.54
CA LEU A 180 -16.61 41.69 45.82
C LEU A 180 -17.57 42.78 45.34
N THR A 181 -18.14 42.64 44.15
CA THR A 181 -19.15 43.57 43.62
C THR A 181 -20.39 43.61 44.51
N GLN A 182 -20.82 42.47 45.07
CA GLN A 182 -21.93 42.45 46.03
C GLN A 182 -21.59 43.17 47.34
N ILE A 183 -20.36 43.01 47.85
CA ILE A 183 -19.88 43.72 49.04
C ILE A 183 -19.84 45.23 48.77
N GLU A 184 -19.30 45.67 47.63
CA GLU A 184 -19.28 47.07 47.22
C GLU A 184 -20.70 47.65 47.13
N ALA A 185 -21.63 46.91 46.53
CA ALA A 185 -23.02 47.31 46.44
C ALA A 185 -23.67 47.47 47.83
N GLN A 186 -23.37 46.60 48.79
CA GLN A 186 -23.85 46.72 50.17
C GLN A 186 -23.25 47.91 50.92
N LEU A 187 -21.95 48.17 50.73
CA LEU A 187 -21.26 49.29 51.37
C LEU A 187 -21.74 50.66 50.85
N ASN A 188 -22.11 50.73 49.57
CA ASN A 188 -22.65 51.95 48.96
C ASN A 188 -24.16 52.14 49.18
N GLN A 189 -24.83 51.27 49.93
CA GLN A 189 -26.23 51.52 50.28
C GLN A 189 -26.31 52.70 51.27
N PRO A 190 -27.14 53.73 50.97
CA PRO A 190 -27.35 54.81 51.90
C PRO A 190 -27.94 54.26 53.20
N ALA A 191 -27.43 54.72 54.34
CA ALA A 191 -27.91 54.30 55.65
C ALA A 191 -29.44 54.43 55.70
N PRO A 192 -30.17 53.43 56.24
CA PRO A 192 -31.61 53.53 56.35
C PRO A 192 -31.93 54.80 57.14
N VAL A 193 -32.73 55.68 56.54
CA VAL A 193 -33.26 56.86 57.22
C VAL A 193 -34.02 56.33 58.43
N LYS A 194 -33.49 56.57 59.62
CA LYS A 194 -34.26 56.44 60.85
C LYS A 194 -35.34 57.50 60.75
N GLU A 195 -36.54 57.10 60.35
CA GLU A 195 -37.73 57.88 60.66
C GLU A 195 -37.85 57.87 62.19
N ASP A 196 -37.31 58.92 62.81
CA ASP A 196 -37.64 59.28 64.18
C ASP A 196 -39.13 59.62 64.19
N ASN A 197 -39.95 58.58 64.39
CA ASN A 197 -41.35 58.69 64.74
C ASN A 197 -41.43 59.14 66.21
N ASN A 198 -40.90 60.33 66.50
CA ASN A 198 -41.22 61.06 67.72
C ASN A 198 -42.60 61.67 67.53
N GLY A 199 -43.60 60.80 67.63
CA GLY A 199 -44.96 61.23 67.87
C GLY A 199 -45.05 61.97 69.20
N GLN A 200 -45.78 63.07 69.19
CA GLN A 200 -46.81 63.47 70.18
C GLN A 200 -47.05 64.99 70.12
N PRO A 201 -48.24 65.46 70.51
CA PRO A 201 -49.59 64.92 70.35
C PRO A 201 -50.49 65.80 69.47
#